data_AF-A0AAN9YW42-F1
#
_entry.id   AF-A0AAN9YW42-F1
#
_cell.length_a   1.000
_cell.length_b   1.000
_cell.length_c   1.000
_cell.angle_alpha   90.00
_cell.angle_beta   90.00
_cell.angle_gamma   90.00
#
_symmetry.space_group_name_H-M   'P 1'
#
loop_
_entity.id
_entity.type
_entity.pdbx_description
1 polymer ?
#
loop_
_entity_poly.entity_id
_entity_poly.type
_entity_poly.pdbx_seq_one_letter_code
_entity_poly.pdbx_strand_id
1 'polypeptide(L)'
;MDVDKARGPGTGSNSKKIALPFSDTPIMNRNKEMRKKTGSRRSSLGMRGRRASSLIDSGHSAIPHREVDSAEFYKHIEAEGPSEPRRMKQLMTWCGERALAKKPKLGSLNSNAVLGARAIQDQLLKDFSVKSEFSDWFAREDIPRPPAIVKPNPRNIEHDEKIVRLEERIKRLKAEKKQWQSLKNKLPPELPPLFPPSAPENGSSSGQQQSQQPPQLPDPSLLDAEEAQMLEFITESTGKLSLLKPQTQARLQALQSTLEFKVDRLADGVHKVEQRMAAAGRQADQVLALSAERLRERDERERTSAGTRDMPVMEVLRSLGRILPEGGG
;
A
#
# COMPACT_ATOMS: atom_id res chain seq x y z
N MET A 1 52.24 -57.07 82.39
CA MET A 1 51.40 -58.28 82.41
C MET A 1 50.45 -58.17 81.25
N ASP A 2 50.83 -58.86 80.18
CA ASP A 2 50.04 -59.21 79.01
C ASP A 2 48.64 -59.71 79.39
N VAL A 3 47.61 -59.31 78.62
CA VAL A 3 46.77 -60.27 77.86
C VAL A 3 46.15 -59.52 76.67
N ASP A 4 46.39 -60.08 75.49
CA ASP A 4 45.84 -59.75 74.17
C ASP A 4 44.31 -59.92 74.02
N LYS A 5 43.80 -59.34 72.91
CA LYS A 5 42.76 -59.90 72.02
C LYS A 5 41.29 -59.50 72.28
N ALA A 6 40.77 -58.59 71.46
CA ALA A 6 39.79 -58.94 70.42
C ALA A 6 39.37 -57.72 69.57
N ARG A 7 39.41 -57.95 68.28
CA ARG A 7 39.08 -57.09 67.14
C ARG A 7 37.57 -57.07 66.91
N GLY A 8 36.99 -55.91 66.63
CA GLY A 8 35.65 -55.80 66.06
C GLY A 8 35.37 -54.40 65.49
N PRO A 9 35.37 -54.21 64.16
CA PRO A 9 34.85 -53.00 63.55
C PRO A 9 33.50 -53.25 62.88
N GLY A 10 32.59 -52.28 63.03
CA GLY A 10 31.64 -51.94 61.96
C GLY A 10 30.16 -52.16 62.24
N THR A 11 29.39 -51.09 62.11
CA THR A 11 28.08 -51.10 61.46
C THR A 11 27.90 -49.79 60.69
N GLY A 12 28.44 -49.74 59.47
CA GLY A 12 28.00 -48.77 58.45
C GLY A 12 26.67 -49.22 57.87
N SER A 13 25.73 -48.30 57.70
CA SER A 13 24.40 -48.55 57.14
C SER A 13 24.50 -48.99 55.67
N ASN A 14 24.36 -50.30 55.41
CA ASN A 14 24.26 -50.85 54.07
C ASN A 14 22.87 -50.57 53.48
N SER A 15 22.76 -49.53 52.65
CA SER A 15 21.65 -49.32 51.74
C SER A 15 21.54 -50.51 50.77
N LYS A 16 20.45 -51.26 50.82
CA LYS A 16 20.18 -52.37 49.89
C LYS A 16 20.07 -51.85 48.46
N LYS A 17 21.08 -52.06 47.63
CA LYS A 17 21.01 -51.86 46.18
C LYS A 17 20.41 -53.12 45.56
N ILE A 18 19.22 -52.99 44.98
CA ILE A 18 18.54 -54.06 44.25
C ILE A 18 19.15 -54.09 42.84
N ALA A 19 19.83 -55.17 42.48
CA ALA A 19 20.33 -55.37 41.12
C ALA A 19 19.17 -55.83 40.22
N LEU A 20 18.89 -55.05 39.17
CA LEU A 20 17.95 -55.43 38.12
C LEU A 20 18.62 -56.41 37.14
N PRO A 21 17.93 -57.49 36.71
CA PRO A 21 18.48 -58.46 35.77
C PRO A 21 18.66 -57.85 34.37
N PHE A 22 19.80 -58.13 33.74
CA PHE A 22 20.23 -57.57 32.44
C PHE A 22 19.63 -58.24 31.20
N SER A 23 18.70 -59.18 31.35
CA SER A 23 18.08 -59.90 30.22
C SER A 23 16.58 -59.65 30.14
N ASP A 24 16.17 -59.06 29.00
CA ASP A 24 14.77 -58.86 28.62
C ASP A 24 14.02 -60.20 28.69
N THR A 25 12.95 -60.25 29.48
CA THR A 25 12.11 -61.44 29.56
C THR A 25 11.45 -61.74 28.20
N PRO A 26 11.14 -63.01 27.87
CA PRO A 26 10.49 -63.36 26.60
C PRO A 26 9.15 -62.63 26.37
N ILE A 27 8.48 -62.21 27.45
CA ILE A 27 7.28 -61.37 27.41
C ILE A 27 7.63 -59.92 26.98
N MET A 28 8.75 -59.36 27.44
CA MET A 28 9.24 -58.06 26.97
C MET A 28 9.60 -58.10 25.49
N ASN A 29 10.26 -59.16 25.01
CA ASN A 29 10.57 -59.31 23.58
C ASN A 29 9.31 -59.39 22.70
N ARG A 30 8.29 -60.15 23.12
CA ARG A 30 6.99 -60.20 22.43
C ARG A 30 6.29 -58.85 22.41
N ASN A 31 6.33 -58.10 23.52
CA ASN A 31 5.79 -56.73 23.59
C ASN A 31 6.61 -55.72 22.76
N LYS A 32 7.91 -55.93 22.59
CA LYS A 32 8.81 -55.13 21.74
C LYS A 32 8.48 -55.36 20.26
N GLU A 33 8.22 -56.60 19.86
CA GLU A 33 7.76 -56.94 18.51
C GLU A 33 6.35 -56.40 18.21
N MET A 34 5.41 -56.49 19.16
CA MET A 34 4.08 -55.90 19.00
C MET A 34 4.14 -54.38 18.83
N ARG A 35 5.06 -53.70 19.53
CA ARG A 35 5.31 -52.26 19.34
C ARG A 35 5.97 -51.93 17.99
N LYS A 36 6.81 -52.83 17.45
CA LYS A 36 7.37 -52.70 16.09
C LYS A 36 6.33 -52.94 14.99
N LYS A 37 5.43 -53.91 15.15
CA LYS A 37 4.42 -54.29 14.14
C LYS A 37 3.26 -53.30 14.02
N THR A 38 2.84 -52.67 15.12
CA THR A 38 1.73 -51.69 15.13
C THR A 38 2.21 -50.24 15.02
N GLY A 39 3.53 -50.03 14.87
CA GLY A 39 4.16 -48.72 14.96
C GLY A 39 5.23 -48.49 13.91
N SER A 40 4.88 -48.56 12.62
CA SER A 40 5.59 -47.75 11.61
C SER A 40 5.22 -46.27 11.82
N ARG A 41 5.61 -45.74 12.98
CA ARG A 41 5.57 -44.31 13.26
C ARG A 41 6.71 -43.72 12.43
N ARG A 42 6.34 -42.96 11.41
CA ARG A 42 7.22 -42.05 10.66
C ARG A 42 8.33 -41.54 11.57
N SER A 43 9.58 -41.87 11.25
CA SER A 43 10.76 -41.41 11.97
C SER A 43 10.96 -39.90 11.74
N SER A 44 10.24 -39.06 12.48
CA SER A 44 10.50 -37.62 12.55
C SER A 44 11.80 -37.29 13.29
N LEU A 45 12.39 -38.25 14.01
CA LEU A 45 13.69 -38.09 14.67
C LEU A 45 14.88 -38.06 13.69
N GLY A 46 14.73 -38.59 12.46
CA GLY A 46 15.81 -38.59 11.47
C GLY A 46 15.99 -37.25 10.74
N MET A 47 15.04 -36.33 10.89
CA MET A 47 15.01 -35.03 10.19
C MET A 47 15.27 -33.83 11.12
N ARG A 48 15.34 -34.05 12.44
CA ARG A 48 15.59 -32.99 13.41
C ARG A 48 17.09 -32.71 13.47
N GLY A 49 17.52 -31.55 12.96
CA GLY A 49 18.93 -31.14 12.91
C GLY A 49 19.61 -31.30 11.55
N ARG A 50 18.90 -31.83 10.55
CA ARG A 50 19.33 -31.70 9.16
C ARG A 50 19.26 -30.23 8.75
N ARG A 51 20.42 -29.63 8.50
CA ARG A 51 20.50 -28.29 7.90
C ARG A 51 19.75 -28.31 6.57
N ALA A 52 19.08 -27.22 6.20
CA ALA A 52 18.28 -27.14 4.97
C ALA A 52 19.04 -27.73 3.78
N SER A 53 20.33 -27.41 3.68
CA SER A 53 21.39 -27.99 2.80
C SER A 53 21.36 -29.52 2.63
N SER A 54 21.24 -30.28 3.72
CA SER A 54 21.19 -31.75 3.68
C SER A 54 19.83 -32.30 3.19
N LEU A 55 18.80 -31.45 3.13
CA LEU A 55 17.52 -31.75 2.50
C LEU A 55 17.57 -31.50 0.98
N ILE A 56 18.48 -30.63 0.54
CA ILE A 56 18.70 -30.31 -0.87
C ILE A 56 19.42 -31.42 -1.61
N ASP A 57 20.29 -32.19 -0.94
CA ASP A 57 20.86 -33.42 -1.51
C ASP A 57 19.77 -34.45 -1.86
N SER A 58 18.64 -34.42 -1.14
CA SER A 58 17.43 -35.22 -1.42
C SER A 58 16.38 -34.50 -2.28
N GLY A 59 16.73 -33.41 -2.95
CA GLY A 59 15.85 -32.69 -3.89
C GLY A 59 14.71 -31.87 -3.27
N HIS A 60 14.70 -31.68 -1.94
CA HIS A 60 13.69 -30.88 -1.25
C HIS A 60 14.22 -29.47 -0.97
N SER A 61 13.80 -28.49 -1.77
CA SER A 61 14.11 -27.07 -1.58
C SER A 61 13.28 -26.48 -0.43
N ALA A 62 13.86 -26.34 0.76
CA ALA A 62 13.25 -25.58 1.85
C ALA A 62 13.48 -24.08 1.61
N ILE A 63 12.42 -23.31 1.39
CA ILE A 63 12.49 -21.87 1.11
C ILE A 63 12.72 -21.11 2.43
N PRO A 64 13.68 -20.17 2.48
CA PRO A 64 13.83 -19.26 3.63
C PRO A 64 12.53 -18.51 3.94
N HIS A 65 12.28 -18.23 5.23
CA HIS A 65 11.08 -17.51 5.66
C HIS A 65 11.02 -16.10 5.03
N ARG A 66 9.80 -15.54 4.88
CA ARG A 66 9.58 -14.24 4.23
C ARG A 66 10.33 -13.06 4.86
N GLU A 67 10.71 -13.19 6.12
CA GLU A 67 11.41 -12.18 6.91
C GLU A 67 12.91 -12.11 6.63
N VAL A 68 13.50 -13.18 6.08
CA VAL A 68 14.90 -13.18 5.64
C VAL A 68 14.98 -12.30 4.40
N ASP A 69 15.94 -11.38 4.32
CA ASP A 69 16.11 -10.57 3.11
C ASP A 69 16.70 -11.40 1.95
N SER A 70 16.30 -11.12 0.71
CA SER A 70 16.80 -11.85 -0.46
C SER A 70 18.30 -11.70 -0.64
N ALA A 71 18.88 -10.58 -0.18
CA ALA A 71 20.32 -10.39 -0.20
C ALA A 71 21.07 -11.37 0.70
N GLU A 72 20.42 -11.98 1.70
CA GLU A 72 21.07 -12.85 2.69
C GLU A 72 20.89 -14.35 2.42
N PHE A 73 20.20 -14.71 1.33
CA PHE A 73 19.92 -16.10 0.98
C PHE A 73 21.18 -16.94 0.80
N TYR A 74 22.27 -16.34 0.29
CA TYR A 74 23.54 -17.04 0.11
C TYR A 74 24.17 -17.52 1.43
N LYS A 75 23.91 -16.84 2.56
CA LYS A 75 24.42 -17.22 3.89
C LYS A 75 23.80 -18.52 4.41
N HIS A 76 22.60 -18.85 3.93
CA HIS A 76 21.81 -20.00 4.35
C HIS A 76 22.07 -21.25 3.49
N ILE A 77 22.93 -21.12 2.47
CA ILE A 77 23.42 -22.21 1.63
C ILE A 77 24.79 -22.61 2.15
N GLU A 78 24.99 -23.89 2.47
CA GLU A 78 26.28 -24.37 2.93
C GLU A 78 27.39 -24.06 1.92
N ALA A 79 28.54 -23.60 2.45
CA ALA A 79 29.72 -23.28 1.66
C ALA A 79 30.56 -24.54 1.35
N GLU A 80 30.56 -25.53 2.25
CA GLU A 80 31.26 -26.79 2.09
C GLU A 80 30.28 -27.92 1.80
N GLY A 81 30.41 -28.57 0.63
CA GLY A 81 29.64 -29.76 0.25
C GLY A 81 29.21 -29.78 -1.23
N PRO A 82 28.16 -29.05 -1.63
CA PRO A 82 27.66 -29.06 -3.01
C PRO A 82 28.60 -28.29 -3.97
N SER A 83 28.69 -28.76 -5.22
CA SER A 83 29.38 -28.02 -6.29
C SER A 83 28.78 -26.63 -6.47
N GLU A 84 29.60 -25.64 -6.84
CA GLU A 84 29.13 -24.25 -7.03
C GLU A 84 27.91 -24.10 -7.95
N PRO A 85 27.79 -24.84 -9.08
CA PRO A 85 26.58 -24.82 -9.90
C PRO A 85 25.32 -25.27 -9.15
N ARG A 86 25.42 -26.24 -8.24
CA ARG A 86 24.29 -26.69 -7.41
C ARG A 86 23.90 -25.64 -6.37
N ARG A 87 24.88 -24.94 -5.79
CA ARG A 87 24.62 -23.79 -4.89
C ARG A 87 23.93 -22.65 -5.62
N MET A 88 24.38 -22.34 -6.84
CA MET A 88 23.78 -21.33 -7.70
C MET A 88 22.34 -21.70 -8.09
N LYS A 89 22.10 -22.95 -8.49
CA LYS A 89 20.76 -23.48 -8.78
C LYS A 89 19.81 -23.22 -7.62
N GLN A 90 20.22 -23.58 -6.40
CA GLN A 90 19.41 -23.42 -5.21
C GLN A 90 19.13 -21.94 -4.90
N LEU A 91 20.14 -21.08 -4.96
CA LEU A 91 19.98 -19.65 -4.76
C LEU A 91 18.98 -19.06 -5.77
N MET A 92 19.10 -19.44 -7.03
CA MET A 92 18.23 -18.97 -8.11
C MET A 92 16.80 -19.49 -7.97
N THR A 93 16.62 -20.74 -7.53
CA THR A 93 15.29 -21.29 -7.19
C THR A 93 14.65 -20.50 -6.05
N TRP A 94 15.37 -20.23 -4.95
CA TRP A 94 14.84 -19.45 -3.82
C TRP A 94 14.50 -18.01 -4.19
N CYS A 95 15.38 -17.32 -4.93
CA CYS A 95 15.13 -15.98 -5.42
C CYS A 95 13.94 -15.97 -6.39
N GLY A 96 13.85 -16.96 -7.27
CA GLY A 96 12.79 -17.11 -8.24
C GLY A 96 11.42 -17.38 -7.61
N GLU A 97 11.32 -18.30 -6.66
CA GLU A 97 10.09 -18.59 -5.91
C GLU A 97 9.58 -17.38 -5.13
N ARG A 98 10.49 -16.54 -4.62
CA ARG A 98 10.13 -15.27 -3.96
C ARG A 98 9.71 -14.18 -4.94
N ALA A 99 10.35 -14.13 -6.11
CA ALA A 99 10.07 -13.15 -7.17
C ALA A 99 8.80 -13.46 -7.98
N LEU A 100 8.21 -14.65 -7.81
CA LEU A 100 6.95 -15.02 -8.46
C LEU A 100 5.87 -13.95 -8.26
N ALA A 101 5.20 -13.59 -9.35
CA ALA A 101 4.10 -12.65 -9.30
C ALA A 101 3.02 -13.14 -8.32
N LYS A 102 2.60 -12.25 -7.41
CA LYS A 102 1.48 -12.53 -6.50
C LYS A 102 0.26 -12.87 -7.34
N LYS A 103 -0.45 -13.93 -6.97
CA LYS A 103 -1.70 -14.31 -7.65
C LYS A 103 -2.65 -13.11 -7.62
N PRO A 104 -3.16 -12.65 -8.78
CA PRO A 104 -4.08 -11.52 -8.82
C PRO A 104 -5.36 -11.88 -8.06
N LYS A 105 -5.97 -10.90 -7.41
CA LYS A 105 -7.30 -11.09 -6.81
C LYS A 105 -8.30 -11.39 -7.94
N LEU A 106 -9.23 -12.30 -7.68
CA LEU A 106 -10.24 -12.72 -8.65
C LEU A 106 -11.02 -11.49 -9.15
N GLY A 107 -11.04 -11.26 -10.47
CA GLY A 107 -11.73 -10.10 -11.10
C GLY A 107 -10.86 -8.93 -11.56
N SER A 108 -9.52 -9.01 -11.48
CA SER A 108 -8.64 -7.97 -12.05
C SER A 108 -8.69 -7.96 -13.59
N LEU A 109 -8.81 -6.78 -14.21
CA LEU A 109 -8.83 -6.59 -15.68
C LEU A 109 -7.61 -7.22 -16.38
N ASN A 110 -6.46 -7.24 -15.70
CA ASN A 110 -5.22 -7.83 -16.22
C ASN A 110 -4.96 -9.25 -15.70
N SER A 111 -5.96 -9.91 -15.11
CA SER A 111 -5.79 -11.22 -14.46
C SER A 111 -5.23 -12.28 -15.42
N ASN A 112 -5.73 -12.34 -16.66
CA ASN A 112 -5.28 -13.34 -17.64
C ASN A 112 -3.80 -13.15 -18.03
N ALA A 113 -3.36 -11.90 -18.24
CA ALA A 113 -1.97 -11.59 -18.55
C ALA A 113 -1.04 -11.92 -17.37
N VAL A 114 -1.45 -11.61 -16.14
CA VAL A 114 -0.69 -11.92 -14.93
C VAL A 114 -0.63 -13.44 -14.68
N LEU A 115 -1.73 -14.17 -14.90
CA LEU A 115 -1.75 -15.63 -14.78
C LEU A 115 -0.89 -16.30 -15.87
N GLY A 116 -0.93 -15.79 -17.11
CA GLY A 116 -0.06 -16.25 -18.19
C GLY A 116 1.41 -16.00 -17.88
N ALA A 117 1.76 -14.79 -17.43
CA ALA A 117 3.12 -14.48 -16.98
C ALA A 117 3.57 -15.39 -15.83
N ARG A 118 2.69 -15.65 -14.86
CA ARG A 118 2.96 -16.55 -13.74
C ARG A 118 3.17 -18.00 -14.18
N ALA A 119 2.39 -18.49 -15.14
CA ALA A 119 2.58 -19.82 -15.71
C ALA A 119 3.95 -19.96 -16.41
N ILE A 120 4.36 -18.93 -17.16
CA ILE A 120 5.69 -18.88 -17.79
C ILE A 120 6.79 -18.84 -16.73
N GLN A 121 6.64 -18.02 -15.68
CA GLN A 121 7.60 -17.95 -14.57
C GLN A 121 7.70 -19.30 -13.82
N ASP A 122 6.57 -19.93 -13.48
CA ASP A 122 6.52 -21.24 -12.82
C ASP A 122 7.18 -22.32 -13.71
N GLN A 123 6.99 -22.26 -15.03
CA GLN A 123 7.64 -23.18 -15.97
C GLN A 123 9.16 -22.96 -16.00
N LEU A 124 9.61 -21.71 -16.05
CA LEU A 124 11.03 -21.39 -16.03
C LEU A 124 11.71 -21.86 -14.73
N LEU A 125 11.04 -21.72 -13.58
CA LEU A 125 11.56 -22.22 -12.29
C LEU A 125 11.65 -23.75 -12.25
N LYS A 126 10.67 -24.45 -12.81
CA LYS A 126 10.74 -25.91 -12.98
C LYS A 126 11.91 -26.28 -13.89
N ASP A 127 12.09 -25.56 -15.00
CA ASP A 127 13.17 -25.82 -15.94
C ASP A 127 14.56 -25.60 -15.29
N PHE A 128 14.75 -24.57 -14.46
CA PHE A 128 15.96 -24.38 -13.64
C PHE A 128 16.17 -25.51 -12.63
N SER A 129 15.09 -26.11 -12.12
CA SER A 129 15.18 -27.23 -11.17
C SER A 129 15.52 -28.56 -11.86
N VAL A 130 15.16 -28.73 -13.13
CA VAL A 130 15.34 -29.99 -13.89
C VAL A 130 16.63 -29.96 -14.71
N LYS A 131 16.92 -28.87 -15.42
CA LYS A 131 18.07 -28.74 -16.31
C LYS A 131 19.24 -28.08 -15.57
N SER A 132 20.30 -28.86 -15.30
CA SER A 132 21.52 -28.35 -14.66
C SER A 132 22.32 -27.38 -15.55
N GLU A 133 22.12 -27.43 -16.86
CA GLU A 133 22.75 -26.54 -17.87
C GLU A 133 22.52 -25.06 -17.58
N PHE A 134 21.34 -24.70 -17.06
CA PHE A 134 21.03 -23.30 -16.74
C PHE A 134 21.74 -22.77 -15.49
N SER A 135 22.24 -23.67 -14.65
CA SER A 135 23.00 -23.33 -13.43
C SER A 135 24.51 -23.49 -13.59
N ASP A 136 24.94 -24.12 -14.68
CA ASP A 136 26.34 -24.32 -14.99
C ASP A 136 26.88 -23.13 -15.78
N TRP A 137 27.70 -22.32 -15.11
CA TRP A 137 28.36 -21.19 -15.71
C TRP A 137 29.84 -21.47 -16.01
N PHE A 138 30.36 -22.65 -15.62
CA PHE A 138 31.73 -23.07 -15.89
C PHE A 138 31.90 -23.55 -17.34
N ALA A 139 30.84 -24.12 -17.92
CA ALA A 139 30.82 -24.56 -19.31
C ALA A 139 30.39 -23.46 -20.30
N ARG A 140 30.49 -22.17 -19.92
CA ARG A 140 30.12 -21.05 -20.80
C ARG A 140 31.12 -20.94 -21.94
N GLU A 141 30.69 -21.31 -23.13
CA GLU A 141 31.34 -20.90 -24.36
C GLU A 141 31.08 -19.40 -24.59
N ASP A 142 32.12 -18.64 -24.94
CA ASP A 142 32.02 -17.20 -25.29
C ASP A 142 31.35 -17.03 -26.66
N ILE A 143 30.09 -17.42 -26.75
CA ILE A 143 29.25 -17.26 -27.93
C ILE A 143 28.74 -15.82 -27.95
N PRO A 144 28.77 -15.11 -29.11
CA PRO A 144 28.20 -13.78 -29.21
C PRO A 144 26.72 -13.81 -28.79
N ARG A 145 26.39 -13.01 -27.77
CA ARG A 145 25.04 -12.92 -27.22
C ARG A 145 24.05 -12.57 -28.34
N PRO A 146 22.90 -13.27 -28.46
CA PRO A 146 21.86 -12.87 -29.41
C PRO A 146 21.42 -11.42 -29.13
N PRO A 147 21.07 -10.64 -30.17
CA PRO A 147 20.71 -9.25 -30.00
C PRO A 147 19.54 -9.12 -29.03
N ALA A 148 19.64 -8.17 -28.10
CA ALA A 148 18.60 -7.94 -27.10
C ALA A 148 17.30 -7.50 -27.78
N ILE A 149 16.18 -8.15 -27.41
CA ILE A 149 14.85 -7.73 -27.86
C ILE A 149 14.52 -6.40 -27.17
N VAL A 150 14.72 -5.28 -27.87
CA VAL A 150 14.45 -3.94 -27.37
C VAL A 150 12.94 -3.70 -27.39
N LYS A 151 12.32 -3.61 -26.21
CA LYS A 151 10.94 -3.14 -26.10
C LYS A 151 10.90 -1.64 -26.42
N PRO A 152 9.87 -1.17 -27.15
CA PRO A 152 9.71 0.25 -27.40
C PRO A 152 9.60 1.02 -26.07
N ASN A 153 10.14 2.24 -26.04
CA ASN A 153 10.03 3.12 -24.89
C ASN A 153 8.53 3.34 -24.57
N PRO A 154 8.07 3.21 -23.31
CA PRO A 154 6.68 3.46 -22.94
C PRO A 154 6.17 4.82 -23.41
N ARG A 155 7.04 5.84 -23.44
CA ARG A 155 6.69 7.17 -23.97
C ARG A 155 6.32 7.14 -25.45
N ASN A 156 6.98 6.30 -26.25
CA ASN A 156 6.65 6.18 -27.67
C ASN A 156 5.25 5.61 -27.85
N ILE A 157 4.88 4.59 -27.06
CA ILE A 157 3.54 4.00 -27.08
C ILE A 157 2.48 5.06 -26.71
N GLU A 158 2.72 5.85 -25.65
CA GLU A 158 1.82 6.95 -25.29
C GLU A 158 1.72 8.02 -26.37
N HIS A 159 2.83 8.34 -27.05
CA HIS A 159 2.85 9.29 -28.15
C HIS A 159 2.06 8.77 -29.35
N ASP A 160 2.20 7.49 -29.70
CA ASP A 160 1.45 6.85 -30.78
C ASP A 160 -0.06 6.88 -30.48
N GLU A 161 -0.48 6.55 -29.26
CA GLU A 161 -1.89 6.67 -28.84
C GLU A 161 -2.42 8.11 -28.93
N LYS A 162 -1.60 9.09 -28.53
CA LYS A 162 -1.96 10.51 -28.62
C LYS A 162 -2.09 10.97 -30.06
N ILE A 163 -1.19 10.53 -30.94
CA ILE A 163 -1.25 10.83 -32.38
C ILE A 163 -2.58 10.36 -32.95
N VAL A 164 -2.97 9.10 -32.70
CA VAL A 164 -4.25 8.55 -33.17
C VAL A 164 -5.44 9.38 -32.68
N ARG A 165 -5.49 9.70 -31.38
CA ARG A 165 -6.57 10.54 -30.80
C ARG A 165 -6.62 11.94 -31.43
N LEU A 166 -5.47 12.55 -31.67
CA LEU A 166 -5.38 13.88 -32.28
C LEU A 166 -5.80 13.84 -33.75
N GLU A 167 -5.41 12.82 -34.49
CA GLU A 167 -5.82 12.63 -35.88
C GLU A 167 -7.34 12.47 -36.02
N GLU A 168 -7.97 11.68 -35.14
CA GLU A 168 -9.44 11.56 -35.09
C GLU A 168 -10.12 12.90 -34.80
N ARG A 169 -9.58 13.66 -33.84
CA ARG A 169 -10.10 14.99 -33.51
C ARG A 169 -9.95 15.97 -34.68
N ILE A 170 -8.80 15.94 -35.37
CA ILE A 170 -8.57 16.76 -36.55
C ILE A 170 -9.55 16.38 -37.67
N LYS A 171 -9.82 15.09 -37.87
CA LYS A 171 -10.81 14.62 -38.86
C LYS A 171 -12.21 15.17 -38.54
N ARG A 172 -12.65 15.11 -37.27
CA ARG A 172 -13.94 15.68 -36.82
C ARG A 172 -14.01 17.19 -37.04
N LEU A 173 -13.01 17.93 -36.57
CA LEU A 173 -12.96 19.39 -36.70
C LEU A 173 -12.91 19.84 -38.17
N LYS A 174 -12.24 19.09 -39.05
CA LYS A 174 -12.26 19.36 -40.49
C LYS A 174 -13.65 19.14 -41.10
N ALA A 175 -14.37 18.10 -40.67
CA ALA A 175 -15.74 17.86 -41.12
C ALA A 175 -16.69 18.98 -40.66
N GLU A 176 -16.61 19.38 -39.40
CA GLU A 176 -17.38 20.52 -38.86
C GLU A 176 -17.05 21.82 -39.59
N LYS A 177 -15.76 22.13 -39.79
CA LYS A 177 -15.35 23.31 -40.57
C LYS A 177 -15.96 23.30 -41.97
N LYS A 178 -15.98 22.15 -42.65
CA LYS A 178 -16.61 22.01 -43.96
C LYS A 178 -18.13 22.24 -43.89
N GLN A 179 -18.79 21.76 -42.85
CA GLN A 179 -20.21 22.03 -42.60
C GLN A 179 -20.47 23.53 -42.39
N TRP A 180 -19.71 24.19 -41.52
CA TRP A 180 -19.81 25.62 -41.28
C TRP A 180 -19.56 26.47 -42.54
N GLN A 181 -18.55 26.10 -43.33
CA GLN A 181 -18.30 26.75 -44.62
C GLN A 181 -19.46 26.56 -45.59
N SER A 182 -20.07 25.37 -45.60
CA SER A 182 -21.27 25.12 -46.43
C SER A 182 -22.47 25.95 -45.98
N LEU A 183 -22.66 26.15 -44.67
CA LEU A 183 -23.73 27.00 -44.13
C LEU A 183 -23.49 28.47 -44.49
N LYS A 184 -22.26 28.96 -44.32
CA LYS A 184 -21.88 30.32 -44.70
C LYS A 184 -22.13 30.57 -46.20
N ASN A 185 -21.77 29.61 -47.05
CA ASN A 185 -21.98 29.74 -48.49
C ASN A 185 -23.46 29.60 -48.91
N LYS A 186 -24.30 28.92 -48.11
CA LYS A 186 -25.74 28.78 -48.35
C LYS A 186 -26.55 29.96 -47.82
N LEU A 187 -26.05 30.70 -46.83
CA LEU A 187 -26.69 31.93 -46.39
C LEU A 187 -26.70 32.93 -47.55
N PRO A 188 -27.84 33.57 -47.87
CA PRO A 188 -27.88 34.66 -48.82
C PRO A 188 -26.86 35.75 -48.44
N PRO A 189 -26.22 36.42 -49.41
CA PRO A 189 -25.35 37.55 -49.13
C PRO A 189 -26.13 38.60 -48.32
N GLU A 190 -25.43 39.21 -47.35
CA GLU A 190 -25.96 40.07 -46.28
C GLU A 190 -27.29 40.76 -46.61
N LEU A 191 -28.30 40.45 -45.80
CA LEU A 191 -29.49 41.30 -45.68
C LEU A 191 -29.01 42.74 -45.45
N PRO A 192 -29.54 43.73 -46.19
CA PRO A 192 -29.14 45.11 -46.00
C PRO A 192 -29.35 45.50 -44.53
N PRO A 193 -28.44 46.31 -43.95
CA PRO A 193 -28.52 46.70 -42.54
C PRO A 193 -29.90 47.31 -42.27
N LEU A 194 -30.58 46.78 -41.24
CA LEU A 194 -31.94 47.20 -40.83
C LEU A 194 -32.02 48.68 -40.45
N PHE A 195 -30.88 49.32 -40.24
CA PHE A 195 -30.75 50.76 -40.00
C PHE A 195 -29.81 51.34 -41.06
N PRO A 196 -30.22 52.39 -41.79
CA PRO A 196 -29.29 53.08 -42.68
C PRO A 196 -28.13 53.63 -41.84
N PRO A 197 -26.87 53.49 -42.31
CA PRO A 197 -25.79 54.26 -41.70
C PRO A 197 -26.18 55.73 -41.81
N SER A 198 -26.24 56.42 -40.68
CA SER A 198 -26.38 57.87 -40.61
C SER A 198 -25.45 58.48 -41.65
N ALA A 199 -26.04 59.29 -42.55
CA ALA A 199 -25.41 59.86 -43.73
C ALA A 199 -24.01 60.42 -43.39
N PRO A 200 -23.05 60.34 -44.33
CA PRO A 200 -21.67 60.74 -44.06
C PRO A 200 -21.62 62.20 -43.63
N GLU A 201 -20.97 62.40 -42.50
CA GLU A 201 -20.51 63.68 -41.97
C GLU A 201 -19.72 64.42 -43.07
N ASN A 202 -20.40 65.34 -43.76
CA ASN A 202 -19.74 66.43 -44.47
C ASN A 202 -20.19 67.72 -43.80
N GLY A 203 -19.27 68.34 -43.06
CA GLY A 203 -19.45 69.68 -42.53
C GLY A 203 -19.12 69.78 -41.06
N SER A 204 -17.84 70.00 -40.81
CA SER A 204 -17.29 70.90 -39.80
C SER A 204 -18.24 71.53 -38.78
N SER A 205 -17.80 71.43 -37.52
CA SER A 205 -18.06 72.35 -36.42
C SER A 205 -19.50 72.50 -35.95
N SER A 206 -19.84 71.76 -34.90
CA SER A 206 -20.07 72.37 -33.59
C SER A 206 -20.32 71.27 -32.57
N GLY A 207 -19.56 71.32 -31.48
CA GLY A 207 -19.78 70.46 -30.33
C GLY A 207 -21.17 70.75 -29.77
N GLN A 208 -22.12 69.86 -30.04
CA GLN A 208 -23.32 69.72 -29.23
C GLN A 208 -23.43 68.26 -28.84
N GLN A 209 -23.07 68.04 -27.59
CA GLN A 209 -23.61 67.05 -26.67
C GLN A 209 -24.45 65.98 -27.37
N GLN A 210 -23.86 64.79 -27.49
CA GLN A 210 -24.62 63.55 -27.44
C GLN A 210 -25.46 63.59 -26.17
N SER A 211 -26.69 64.10 -26.28
CA SER A 211 -27.75 63.70 -25.41
C SER A 211 -27.89 62.19 -25.63
N GLN A 212 -27.29 61.41 -24.73
CA GLN A 212 -27.73 60.07 -24.44
C GLN A 212 -29.23 60.20 -24.16
N GLN A 213 -30.06 60.05 -25.19
CA GLN A 213 -31.46 59.83 -24.94
C GLN A 213 -31.52 58.53 -24.16
N PRO A 214 -32.14 58.51 -22.97
CA PRO A 214 -32.45 57.24 -22.32
C PRO A 214 -33.20 56.39 -23.36
N PRO A 215 -32.97 55.06 -23.40
CA PRO A 215 -33.72 54.19 -24.30
C PRO A 215 -35.21 54.52 -24.14
N GLN A 216 -35.84 54.94 -25.24
CA GLN A 216 -37.26 55.25 -25.24
C GLN A 216 -37.99 54.00 -24.73
N LEU A 217 -38.86 54.18 -23.72
CA LEU A 217 -39.63 53.07 -23.19
C LEU A 217 -40.42 52.42 -24.33
N PRO A 218 -40.47 51.08 -24.42
CA PRO A 218 -41.23 50.41 -25.48
C PRO A 218 -42.70 50.83 -25.43
N ASP A 219 -43.33 50.98 -26.60
CA ASP A 219 -44.75 51.32 -26.68
C ASP A 219 -45.60 50.26 -25.97
N PRO A 220 -46.45 50.64 -25.00
CA PRO A 220 -47.22 49.69 -24.17
C PRO A 220 -48.26 48.92 -24.97
N SER A 221 -48.61 49.38 -26.18
CA SER A 221 -49.54 48.69 -27.09
C SER A 221 -48.92 47.51 -27.84
N LEU A 222 -47.60 47.37 -27.81
CA LEU A 222 -46.86 46.29 -28.48
C LEU A 222 -46.45 45.17 -27.52
N LEU A 223 -46.78 45.29 -26.24
CA LEU A 223 -46.42 44.37 -25.18
C LEU A 223 -47.61 43.50 -24.79
N ASP A 224 -47.34 42.28 -24.38
CA ASP A 224 -48.37 41.41 -23.84
C ASP A 224 -48.92 41.98 -22.52
N ALA A 225 -50.15 41.61 -22.15
CA ALA A 225 -50.84 42.18 -20.99
C ALA A 225 -50.06 42.04 -19.67
N GLU A 226 -49.28 40.95 -19.51
CA GLU A 226 -48.40 40.74 -18.36
C GLU A 226 -47.17 41.67 -18.39
N GLU A 227 -46.61 41.89 -19.57
CA GLU A 227 -45.44 42.76 -19.76
C GLU A 227 -45.78 44.24 -19.58
N ALA A 228 -46.97 44.65 -20.04
CA ALA A 228 -47.48 46.00 -19.80
C ALA A 228 -47.68 46.27 -18.29
N GLN A 229 -48.21 45.31 -17.53
CA GLN A 229 -48.35 45.40 -16.07
C GLN A 229 -46.99 45.46 -15.36
N MET A 230 -45.99 44.71 -15.85
CA MET A 230 -44.63 44.79 -15.32
C MET A 230 -43.97 46.14 -15.60
N LEU A 231 -44.14 46.70 -16.80
CA LEU A 231 -43.64 48.03 -17.11
C LEU A 231 -44.34 49.10 -16.26
N GLU A 232 -45.65 49.02 -16.07
CA GLU A 232 -46.39 49.93 -15.19
C GLU A 232 -45.85 49.84 -13.76
N PHE A 233 -45.63 48.63 -13.23
CA PHE A 233 -45.06 48.43 -11.89
C PHE A 233 -43.63 48.98 -11.73
N ILE A 234 -42.83 48.97 -12.80
CA ILE A 234 -41.44 49.48 -12.81
C ILE A 234 -41.39 51.00 -13.02
N THR A 235 -42.28 51.55 -13.83
CA THR A 235 -42.27 52.96 -14.27
C THR A 235 -43.12 53.87 -13.40
N GLU A 236 -44.08 53.33 -12.64
CA GLU A 236 -44.86 54.10 -11.68
C GLU A 236 -43.92 54.70 -10.62
N SER A 237 -43.76 56.02 -10.64
CA SER A 237 -42.85 56.79 -9.77
C SER A 237 -43.23 56.71 -8.28
N THR A 238 -44.44 56.25 -7.97
CA THR A 238 -44.97 55.92 -6.64
C THR A 238 -44.93 54.42 -6.32
N GLY A 239 -44.34 53.61 -7.21
CA GLY A 239 -44.41 52.16 -7.19
C GLY A 239 -43.65 51.52 -6.03
N LYS A 240 -44.21 50.42 -5.52
CA LYS A 240 -43.68 49.58 -4.43
C LYS A 240 -42.19 49.23 -4.61
N LEU A 241 -41.70 49.16 -5.85
CA LEU A 241 -40.30 48.89 -6.18
C LEU A 241 -39.33 49.97 -5.69
N SER A 242 -39.72 51.25 -5.76
CA SER A 242 -38.92 52.37 -5.24
C SER A 242 -38.75 52.32 -3.71
N LEU A 243 -39.73 51.75 -3.00
CA LEU A 243 -39.69 51.51 -1.54
C LEU A 243 -38.97 50.21 -1.19
N LEU A 244 -39.09 49.18 -2.03
CA LEU A 244 -38.39 47.91 -1.85
C LEU A 244 -36.89 48.04 -2.03
N LYS A 245 -36.41 48.92 -2.93
CA LYS A 245 -34.98 49.14 -3.16
C LYS A 245 -34.24 49.61 -1.89
N PRO A 246 -34.63 50.69 -1.19
CA PRO A 246 -33.99 51.10 0.05
C PRO A 246 -34.21 50.09 1.17
N GLN A 247 -35.37 49.43 1.26
CA GLN A 247 -35.62 48.39 2.26
C GLN A 247 -34.70 47.17 2.08
N THR A 248 -34.51 46.73 0.83
CA THR A 248 -33.62 45.61 0.49
C THR A 248 -32.17 46.01 0.73
N GLN A 249 -31.79 47.23 0.36
CA GLN A 249 -30.46 47.77 0.63
C GLN A 249 -30.17 47.86 2.13
N ALA A 250 -31.11 48.37 2.94
CA ALA A 250 -30.98 48.41 4.39
C ALA A 250 -30.84 47.01 5.00
N ARG A 251 -31.61 46.03 4.50
CA ARG A 251 -31.49 44.63 4.94
C ARG A 251 -30.14 44.03 4.57
N LEU A 252 -29.62 44.31 3.38
CA LEU A 252 -28.29 43.86 2.96
C LEU A 252 -27.19 44.49 3.82
N GLN A 253 -27.27 45.79 4.11
CA GLN A 253 -26.32 46.47 5.00
C GLN A 253 -26.36 45.94 6.44
N ALA A 254 -27.57 45.65 6.97
CA ALA A 254 -27.73 45.02 8.28
C ALA A 254 -27.14 43.59 8.31
N LEU A 255 -27.35 42.81 7.24
CA LEU A 255 -26.75 41.48 7.12
C LEU A 255 -25.23 41.55 7.01
N GLN A 256 -24.69 42.49 6.22
CA GLN A 256 -23.25 42.68 6.06
C GLN A 256 -22.57 43.00 7.40
N SER A 257 -23.07 44.02 8.12
CA SER A 257 -22.54 44.39 9.44
C SER A 257 -22.66 43.27 10.48
N THR A 258 -23.76 42.51 10.45
CA THR A 258 -23.92 41.35 11.34
C THR A 258 -22.98 40.19 10.97
N LEU A 259 -22.74 39.99 9.68
CA LEU A 259 -21.89 38.91 9.17
C LEU A 259 -20.44 39.13 9.58
N GLU A 260 -19.93 40.35 9.48
CA GLU A 260 -18.57 40.71 9.94
C GLU A 260 -18.38 40.29 11.40
N PHE A 261 -19.27 40.70 12.30
CA PHE A 261 -19.20 40.30 13.71
C PHE A 261 -19.30 38.79 13.93
N LYS A 262 -20.14 38.07 13.16
CA LYS A 262 -20.26 36.61 13.25
C LYS A 262 -19.00 35.89 12.78
N VAL A 263 -18.37 36.38 11.72
CA VAL A 263 -17.10 35.85 11.20
C VAL A 263 -15.98 36.07 12.21
N ASP A 264 -15.90 37.25 12.81
CA ASP A 264 -14.91 37.55 13.86
C ASP A 264 -15.12 36.66 15.10
N ARG A 265 -16.37 36.48 15.54
CA ARG A 265 -16.70 35.56 16.64
C ARG A 265 -16.34 34.11 16.32
N LEU A 266 -16.54 33.69 15.07
CA LEU A 266 -16.13 32.35 14.63
C LEU A 266 -14.60 32.22 14.65
N ALA A 267 -13.88 33.20 14.13
CA ALA A 267 -12.42 33.20 14.11
C ALA A 267 -11.84 33.14 15.53
N ASP A 268 -12.35 33.96 16.45
CA ASP A 268 -11.98 33.89 17.88
C ASP A 268 -12.33 32.54 18.51
N GLY A 269 -13.50 31.99 18.18
CA GLY A 269 -13.93 30.66 18.62
C GLY A 269 -12.98 29.55 18.14
N VAL A 270 -12.58 29.57 16.87
CA VAL A 270 -11.62 28.63 16.29
C VAL A 270 -10.25 28.78 16.94
N HIS A 271 -9.77 30.01 17.13
CA HIS A 271 -8.48 30.25 17.77
C HIS A 271 -8.45 29.73 19.22
N LYS A 272 -9.54 29.94 19.98
CA LYS A 272 -9.67 29.39 21.34
C LYS A 272 -9.69 27.86 21.36
N VAL A 273 -10.35 27.22 20.40
CA VAL A 273 -10.35 25.76 20.27
C VAL A 273 -8.96 25.25 19.94
N GLU A 274 -8.27 25.87 18.98
CA GLU A 274 -6.90 25.53 18.61
C GLU A 274 -5.94 25.64 19.79
N GLN A 275 -6.00 26.74 20.55
CA GLN A 275 -5.20 26.91 21.77
C GLN A 275 -5.48 25.83 22.81
N ARG A 276 -6.76 25.47 23.01
CA ARG A 276 -7.15 24.38 23.92
C ARG A 276 -6.66 23.03 23.44
N MET A 277 -6.70 22.75 22.14
CA MET A 277 -6.18 21.52 21.56
C MET A 277 -4.66 21.44 21.73
N ALA A 278 -3.93 22.53 21.48
CA ALA A 278 -2.48 22.57 21.70
C ALA A 278 -2.11 22.40 23.18
N ALA A 279 -2.88 22.98 24.10
CA ALA A 279 -2.70 22.76 25.54
C ALA A 279 -3.00 21.30 25.94
N ALA A 280 -4.11 20.74 25.46
CA ALA A 280 -4.49 19.36 25.72
C ALA A 280 -3.47 18.36 25.14
N GLY A 281 -2.94 18.62 23.94
CA GLY A 281 -1.86 17.82 23.33
C GLY A 281 -0.62 17.79 24.22
N ARG A 282 -0.14 18.96 24.67
CA ARG A 282 1.00 19.03 25.59
C ARG A 282 0.77 18.27 26.90
N GLN A 283 -0.43 18.36 27.47
CA GLN A 283 -0.78 17.62 28.68
C GLN A 283 -0.88 16.11 28.43
N ALA A 284 -1.46 15.69 27.32
CA ALA A 284 -1.51 14.30 26.92
C ALA A 284 -0.10 13.74 26.72
N ASP A 285 0.77 14.47 26.03
CA ASP A 285 2.17 14.09 25.82
C ASP A 285 2.92 13.97 27.15
N GLN A 286 2.68 14.89 28.10
CA GLN A 286 3.27 14.82 29.44
C GLN A 286 2.78 13.58 30.21
N VAL A 287 1.48 13.27 30.17
CA VAL A 287 0.92 12.09 30.82
C VAL A 287 1.42 10.79 30.17
N LEU A 288 1.52 10.75 28.84
CA LEU A 288 2.07 9.61 28.10
C LEU A 288 3.56 9.42 28.36
N ALA A 289 4.33 10.51 28.50
CA ALA A 289 5.74 10.44 28.87
C ALA A 289 5.92 9.87 30.28
N LEU A 290 5.15 10.37 31.26
CA LEU A 290 5.18 9.87 32.64
C LEU A 290 4.71 8.40 32.74
N SER A 291 3.70 8.02 31.97
CA SER A 291 3.22 6.63 31.96
C SER A 291 4.22 5.70 31.26
N ALA A 292 4.88 6.14 30.20
CA ALA A 292 5.95 5.40 29.54
C ALA A 292 7.17 5.23 30.46
N GLU A 293 7.54 6.25 31.24
CA GLU A 293 8.60 6.16 32.23
C GLU A 293 8.25 5.17 33.36
N ARG A 294 7.04 5.26 33.94
CA ARG A 294 6.57 4.29 34.93
C ARG A 294 6.50 2.87 34.40
N LEU A 295 6.13 2.69 33.12
CA LEU A 295 6.12 1.39 32.48
C LEU A 295 7.54 0.84 32.32
N ARG A 296 8.50 1.67 31.92
CA ARG A 296 9.93 1.29 31.89
C ARG A 296 10.46 0.93 33.27
N GLU A 297 10.17 1.73 34.30
CA GLU A 297 10.56 1.42 35.67
C GLU A 297 9.97 0.07 36.13
N ARG A 298 8.70 -0.19 35.79
CA ARG A 298 8.05 -1.46 36.11
C ARG A 298 8.72 -2.62 35.38
N ASP A 299 8.95 -2.50 34.08
CA ASP A 299 9.63 -3.52 33.28
C ASP A 299 11.04 -3.79 33.79
N GLU A 300 11.78 -2.76 34.19
CA GLU A 300 13.10 -2.89 34.82
C GLU A 300 13.03 -3.58 36.19
N ARG A 301 12.06 -3.22 37.04
CA ARG A 301 11.83 -3.91 38.33
C ARG A 301 11.50 -5.38 38.11
N GLU A 302 10.61 -5.70 37.16
CA GLU A 302 10.29 -7.09 36.82
C GLU A 302 11.53 -7.84 36.32
N ARG A 303 12.32 -7.25 35.42
CA ARG A 303 13.61 -7.83 34.95
C ARG A 303 14.62 -8.00 36.08
N THR A 304 14.72 -7.07 37.03
CA THR A 304 15.62 -7.21 38.19
C THR A 304 15.17 -8.32 39.13
N SER A 305 13.86 -8.43 39.40
CA SER A 305 13.30 -9.50 40.24
C SER A 305 13.47 -10.88 39.62
N ALA A 306 13.40 -10.97 38.29
CA ALA A 306 13.70 -12.17 37.52
C ALA A 306 15.21 -12.46 37.39
N GLY A 307 16.09 -11.55 37.83
CA GLY A 307 17.55 -11.66 37.68
C GLY A 307 18.05 -11.52 36.23
N THR A 308 17.21 -11.03 35.31
CA THR A 308 17.49 -10.93 33.87
C THR A 308 17.77 -9.51 33.38
N ARG A 309 18.10 -8.59 34.29
CA ARG A 309 18.30 -7.16 34.00
C ARG A 309 19.30 -6.90 32.87
N ASP A 310 20.48 -7.52 32.94
CA ASP A 310 21.59 -7.28 32.00
C ASP A 310 21.63 -8.29 30.85
N MET A 311 20.70 -9.26 30.83
CA MET A 311 20.64 -10.26 29.76
C MET A 311 19.68 -9.81 28.65
N PRO A 312 20.10 -9.87 27.37
CA PRO A 312 19.20 -9.59 26.27
C PRO A 312 18.04 -10.59 26.28
N VAL A 313 16.82 -10.11 26.04
CA VAL A 313 15.58 -10.90 26.10
C VAL A 313 15.68 -12.21 25.30
N MET A 314 16.39 -12.19 24.17
CA MET A 314 16.61 -13.36 23.33
C MET A 314 17.42 -14.47 24.02
N GLU A 315 18.33 -14.13 24.92
CA GLU A 315 19.14 -15.10 25.68
C GLU A 315 18.36 -15.70 26.84
N VAL A 316 17.50 -14.91 27.49
CA VAL A 316 16.52 -15.39 28.48
C VAL A 316 15.56 -16.38 27.81
N LEU A 317 15.01 -16.04 26.64
CA LEU A 317 14.11 -16.95 25.91
C LEU A 317 14.82 -18.23 25.45
N ARG A 318 16.09 -18.15 25.03
CA ARG A 318 16.91 -19.33 24.69
C ARG A 318 17.19 -20.21 25.91
N SER A 319 17.47 -19.63 27.08
CA SER A 319 17.70 -20.39 28.31
C SER A 319 16.43 -21.05 28.83
N LEU A 320 15.29 -20.35 28.82
CA LEU A 320 13.97 -20.93 29.14
C LEU A 320 13.59 -22.05 28.17
N GLY A 321 13.84 -21.86 26.87
CA GLY A 321 13.64 -22.90 25.86
C GLY A 321 14.53 -24.14 26.06
N ARG A 322 15.65 -24.00 26.78
CA ARG A 322 16.57 -25.09 27.14
C ARG A 322 16.21 -25.78 28.46
N ILE A 323 15.50 -25.07 29.35
CA ILE A 323 15.03 -25.56 30.66
C ILE A 323 13.67 -26.27 30.54
N LEU A 324 12.86 -25.92 29.52
CA LEU A 324 11.63 -26.67 29.23
C LEU A 324 11.98 -28.12 28.87
N PRO A 325 11.46 -29.14 29.57
CA PRO A 325 11.76 -30.53 29.26
C PRO A 325 11.30 -30.83 27.84
N GLU A 326 12.21 -31.35 27.01
CA GLU A 326 11.86 -31.99 25.75
C GLU A 326 11.07 -33.27 26.05
N GLY A 327 9.76 -33.16 26.31
CA GLY A 327 8.90 -34.31 26.58
C GLY A 327 7.71 -33.97 27.48
N GLY A 328 6.66 -33.42 26.88
CA GLY A 328 5.39 -33.12 27.55
C GLY A 328 4.27 -32.95 26.54
N GLY A 329 4.07 -33.98 25.72
CA GLY A 329 3.03 -34.11 24.70
C GLY A 329 3.08 -35.49 24.08
#